data_AF-A0A1Z9SU22-F1
#
_entry.id   AF-A0A1Z9SU22-F1
#
_cell.length_a   1.000
_cell.length_b   1.000
_cell.length_c   1.000
_cell.angle_alpha   90.00
_cell.angle_beta   90.00
_cell.angle_gamma   90.00
#
_symmetry.space_group_name_H-M   'P 1'
#
loop_
_entity.id
_entity.type
_entity.pdbx_description
1 polymer ?
#
loop_
_entity_poly.entity_id
_entity_poly.type
_entity_poly.pdbx_seq_one_letter_code
_entity_poly.pdbx_strand_id
1 'polypeptide(L)'
;MALAEELSNWEQQTLALSAVVHAAQLVRDMAYSGEAPALELEASVNPLLVLNAPDMGGIYTNLAGMLRGLQGLEALFGNQRSQEHTEVVRYTLGMLVLRNKLMSNNEMQDILHRRLQHINPLIGGEKTSIEDSQGAGFSTQERSFQQLAKLYQDTISTLSYRVQVQGKVDFLKDEKVANRIRALLLAGIRSAVLWYQLGGRRWRLVVYRRRIQHTAANLARRIALTLEGTDVRPSN
;
A
#
# COMPACT_ATOMS: atom_id res chain seq x y z
N MET A 1 -6.69 -5.22 -16.67
CA MET A 1 -7.38 -3.90 -16.63
C MET A 1 -8.88 -4.04 -16.46
N ALA A 2 -9.60 -4.83 -17.27
CA ALA A 2 -11.07 -4.98 -17.20
C ALA A 2 -11.64 -5.32 -15.80
N LEU A 3 -10.94 -6.13 -14.99
CA LEU A 3 -11.46 -6.55 -13.68
C LEU A 3 -11.70 -5.38 -12.72
N ALA A 4 -10.89 -4.32 -12.77
CA ALA A 4 -11.00 -3.19 -11.84
C ALA A 4 -12.16 -2.24 -12.19
N GLU A 5 -12.49 -2.14 -13.48
CA GLU A 5 -13.62 -1.34 -13.99
C GLU A 5 -14.98 -1.98 -13.66
N GLU A 6 -15.03 -3.30 -13.51
CA GLU A 6 -16.24 -4.06 -13.19
C GLU A 6 -16.50 -4.23 -11.67
N LEU A 7 -15.66 -3.64 -10.81
CA LEU A 7 -15.83 -3.80 -9.36
C LEU A 7 -17.04 -3.02 -8.85
N SER A 8 -17.91 -3.68 -8.12
CA SER A 8 -18.96 -3.00 -7.34
C SER A 8 -18.33 -2.05 -6.31
N ASN A 9 -19.05 -1.00 -5.90
CA ASN A 9 -18.53 -0.07 -4.88
C ASN A 9 -18.09 -0.77 -3.58
N TRP A 10 -18.75 -1.87 -3.20
CA TRP A 10 -18.35 -2.68 -2.04
C TRP A 10 -17.01 -3.41 -2.25
N GLU A 11 -16.78 -3.93 -3.46
CA GLU A 11 -15.50 -4.54 -3.82
C GLU A 11 -14.38 -3.49 -3.91
N GLN A 12 -14.66 -2.30 -4.45
CA GLN A 12 -13.71 -1.19 -4.45
C GLN A 12 -13.33 -0.77 -3.03
N GLN A 13 -14.31 -0.67 -2.10
CA GLN A 13 -14.03 -0.43 -0.68
C GLN A 13 -13.13 -1.54 -0.11
N THR A 14 -13.40 -2.81 -0.43
CA THR A 14 -12.62 -3.95 0.07
C THR A 14 -11.20 -3.93 -0.48
N LEU A 15 -11.02 -3.61 -1.77
CA LEU A 15 -9.72 -3.50 -2.44
C LEU A 15 -8.89 -2.33 -1.88
N ALA A 16 -9.51 -1.16 -1.68
CA ALA A 16 -8.82 -0.03 -1.06
C ALA A 16 -8.36 -0.36 0.38
N LEU A 17 -9.21 -1.07 1.13
CA LEU A 17 -8.85 -1.52 2.48
C LEU A 17 -7.72 -2.57 2.45
N SER A 18 -7.73 -3.50 1.51
CA SER A 18 -6.65 -4.49 1.38
C SER A 18 -5.32 -3.85 1.00
N ALA A 19 -5.31 -2.74 0.27
CA ALA A 19 -4.09 -1.97 0.02
C ALA A 19 -3.51 -1.34 1.30
N VAL A 20 -4.36 -0.95 2.27
CA VAL A 20 -3.90 -0.52 3.61
C VAL A 20 -3.27 -1.68 4.36
N VAL A 21 -3.89 -2.86 4.31
CA VAL A 21 -3.36 -4.09 4.94
C VAL A 21 -2.04 -4.51 4.30
N HIS A 22 -1.95 -4.42 2.97
CA HIS A 22 -0.73 -4.71 2.24
C HIS A 22 0.41 -3.80 2.67
N ALA A 23 0.18 -2.48 2.72
CA ALA A 23 1.18 -1.54 3.22
C ALA A 23 1.64 -1.89 4.65
N ALA A 24 0.71 -2.32 5.52
CA ALA A 24 1.03 -2.77 6.88
C ALA A 24 1.90 -4.05 6.91
N GLN A 25 1.64 -5.02 6.03
CA GLN A 25 2.46 -6.22 5.87
C GLN A 25 3.87 -5.86 5.41
N LEU A 26 4.00 -4.98 4.41
CA LEU A 26 5.30 -4.53 3.91
C LEU A 26 6.09 -3.72 4.94
N VAL A 27 5.43 -2.85 5.72
CA VAL A 27 6.07 -2.13 6.84
C VAL A 27 6.67 -3.13 7.82
N ARG A 28 5.95 -4.21 8.11
CA ARG A 28 6.44 -5.27 8.99
C ARG A 28 7.64 -5.99 8.38
N ASP A 29 7.55 -6.44 7.13
CA ASP A 29 8.66 -7.14 6.48
C ASP A 29 9.93 -6.30 6.50
N MET A 30 9.82 -5.05 6.08
CA MET A 30 10.94 -4.09 6.14
C MET A 30 11.52 -3.97 7.57
N ALA A 31 10.68 -4.00 8.61
CA ALA A 31 11.14 -3.92 9.98
C ALA A 31 11.83 -5.20 10.51
N TYR A 32 11.60 -6.37 9.89
CA TYR A 32 12.10 -7.67 10.36
C TYR A 32 13.13 -8.35 9.46
N SER A 33 13.14 -8.04 8.16
CA SER A 33 14.08 -8.55 7.16
C SER A 33 14.82 -7.44 6.39
N GLY A 34 14.34 -6.19 6.43
CA GLY A 34 14.90 -5.10 5.62
C GLY A 34 14.55 -5.20 4.13
N GLU A 35 13.75 -6.19 3.73
CA GLU A 35 13.49 -6.52 2.33
C GLU A 35 12.00 -6.78 2.07
N ALA A 36 11.57 -6.44 0.86
CA ALA A 36 10.23 -6.70 0.36
C ALA A 36 10.27 -6.90 -1.16
N PRO A 37 9.39 -7.73 -1.75
CA PRO A 37 9.36 -7.93 -3.19
C PRO A 37 9.11 -6.62 -3.95
N ALA A 38 9.87 -6.37 -5.02
CA ALA A 38 9.78 -5.14 -5.80
C ALA A 38 8.37 -4.90 -6.37
N LEU A 39 7.70 -5.96 -6.84
CA LEU A 39 6.34 -5.90 -7.37
C LEU A 39 5.32 -5.48 -6.29
N GLU A 40 5.51 -5.93 -5.05
CA GLU A 40 4.65 -5.57 -3.91
C GLU A 40 4.88 -4.12 -3.48
N LEU A 41 6.15 -3.68 -3.43
CA LEU A 41 6.52 -2.28 -3.17
C LEU A 41 5.90 -1.34 -4.20
N GLU A 42 6.02 -1.68 -5.48
CA GLU A 42 5.44 -0.91 -6.59
C GLU A 42 3.92 -0.81 -6.43
N ALA A 43 3.26 -1.96 -6.26
CA ALA A 43 1.81 -2.01 -6.15
C ALA A 43 1.29 -1.24 -4.92
N SER A 44 2.08 -1.13 -3.85
CA SER A 44 1.74 -0.33 -2.68
C SER A 44 1.99 1.17 -2.90
N VAL A 45 3.16 1.54 -3.44
CA VAL A 45 3.61 2.93 -3.52
C VAL A 45 3.08 3.69 -4.73
N ASN A 46 3.05 3.10 -5.93
CA ASN A 46 2.63 3.81 -7.14
C ASN A 46 1.21 4.39 -7.07
N PRO A 47 0.22 3.73 -6.45
CA PRO A 47 -1.10 4.33 -6.23
C PRO A 47 -1.09 5.67 -5.47
N LEU A 48 -0.05 5.93 -4.67
CA LEU A 48 0.13 7.21 -3.98
C LEU A 48 0.36 8.38 -4.94
N LEU A 49 1.02 8.11 -6.06
CA LEU A 49 1.44 9.09 -7.06
C LEU A 49 0.37 9.33 -8.13
N VAL A 50 -0.67 8.49 -8.16
CA VAL A 50 -1.84 8.67 -9.01
C VAL A 50 -2.76 9.72 -8.37
N LEU A 51 -2.51 10.99 -8.69
CA LEU A 51 -3.24 12.14 -8.12
C LEU A 51 -4.62 12.33 -8.75
N ASN A 52 -4.74 12.04 -10.06
CA ASN A 52 -5.97 12.12 -10.82
C ASN A 52 -6.20 10.79 -11.53
N ALA A 53 -7.15 9.99 -11.05
CA ALA A 53 -7.57 8.76 -11.71
C ALA A 53 -9.06 8.82 -12.04
N PRO A 54 -9.47 8.38 -13.24
CA PRO A 54 -10.89 8.31 -13.61
C PRO A 54 -11.63 7.18 -12.88
N ASP A 55 -10.93 6.10 -12.52
CA ASP A 55 -11.49 4.91 -11.91
C ASP A 55 -10.49 4.16 -11.01
N MET A 56 -10.95 3.05 -10.43
CA MET A 56 -10.16 2.20 -9.53
C MET A 56 -9.01 1.48 -10.25
N GLY A 57 -9.18 1.14 -11.53
CA GLY A 57 -8.16 0.46 -12.35
C GLY A 57 -6.98 1.35 -12.68
N GLY A 58 -7.21 2.65 -12.86
CA GLY A 58 -6.17 3.66 -13.00
C GLY A 58 -5.34 3.88 -11.72
N ILE A 59 -5.91 3.58 -10.54
CA ILE A 59 -5.20 3.70 -9.25
C ILE A 59 -4.38 2.44 -8.97
N TYR A 60 -5.00 1.26 -9.04
CA TYR A 60 -4.37 -0.03 -8.75
C TYR A 60 -4.13 -0.81 -10.04
N THR A 61 -3.12 -0.38 -10.80
CA THR A 61 -2.75 -0.98 -12.08
C THR A 61 -2.14 -2.39 -11.93
N ASN A 62 -1.47 -2.64 -10.80
CA ASN A 62 -0.83 -3.92 -10.49
C ASN A 62 -1.64 -4.70 -9.44
N LEU A 63 -2.71 -5.37 -9.90
CA LEU A 63 -3.54 -6.20 -9.03
C LEU A 63 -2.82 -7.47 -8.54
N ALA A 64 -1.83 -7.98 -9.29
CA ALA A 64 -1.03 -9.13 -8.88
C ALA A 64 -0.28 -8.84 -7.57
N GLY A 65 0.35 -7.67 -7.49
CA GLY A 65 0.99 -7.20 -6.26
C GLY A 65 0.01 -6.98 -5.10
N MET A 66 -1.31 -6.86 -5.34
CA MET A 66 -2.31 -6.69 -4.28
C MET A 66 -2.82 -8.01 -3.67
N LEU A 67 -2.48 -9.17 -4.24
CA LEU A 67 -2.98 -10.47 -3.78
C LEU A 67 -2.70 -10.71 -2.30
N ARG A 68 -1.48 -10.42 -1.86
CA ARG A 68 -1.07 -10.58 -0.46
C ARG A 68 -1.88 -9.71 0.50
N GLY A 69 -2.20 -8.48 0.08
CA GLY A 69 -3.07 -7.58 0.84
C GLY A 69 -4.49 -8.13 1.02
N LEU A 70 -5.05 -8.74 -0.03
CA LEU A 70 -6.38 -9.35 0.03
C LEU A 70 -6.41 -10.59 0.93
N GLN A 71 -5.40 -11.46 0.81
CA GLN A 71 -5.20 -12.60 1.70
C GLN A 71 -4.97 -12.15 3.15
N GLY A 72 -4.20 -11.08 3.35
CA GLY A 72 -4.01 -10.45 4.65
C GLY A 72 -5.32 -9.94 5.23
N LEU A 73 -6.14 -9.25 4.43
CA LEU A 73 -7.44 -8.74 4.86
C LEU A 73 -8.43 -9.86 5.19
N GLU A 74 -8.38 -10.98 4.47
CA GLU A 74 -9.13 -12.19 4.80
C GLU A 74 -8.68 -12.74 6.16
N ALA A 75 -7.36 -12.89 6.36
CA ALA A 75 -6.77 -13.38 7.61
C ALA A 75 -7.08 -12.47 8.80
N LEU A 76 -7.12 -11.14 8.60
CA LEU A 76 -7.43 -10.13 9.63
C LEU A 76 -8.76 -10.37 10.35
N PHE A 77 -9.74 -10.92 9.63
CA PHE A 77 -11.06 -11.22 10.17
C PHE A 77 -11.26 -12.71 10.51
N GLY A 78 -10.26 -13.54 10.23
CA GLY A 78 -10.19 -14.92 10.67
C GLY A 78 -9.86 -15.06 12.16
N ASN A 79 -9.73 -16.31 12.62
CA ASN A 79 -9.39 -16.63 14.02
C ASN A 79 -7.87 -16.71 14.27
N GLN A 80 -7.04 -16.07 13.43
CA GLN A 80 -5.60 -16.17 13.52
C GLN A 80 -5.05 -15.27 14.65
N ARG A 81 -4.27 -15.87 15.56
CA ARG A 81 -3.68 -15.18 16.72
C ARG A 81 -2.17 -15.35 16.71
N SER A 82 -1.49 -14.57 15.87
CA SER A 82 -0.02 -14.46 15.87
C SER A 82 0.42 -13.04 16.22
N GLN A 83 1.68 -12.89 16.64
CA GLN A 83 2.30 -11.57 16.85
C GLN A 83 2.27 -10.76 15.54
N GLU A 84 2.67 -11.38 14.43
CA GLU A 84 2.61 -10.79 13.09
C GLU A 84 1.24 -10.21 12.79
N HIS A 85 0.19 -10.99 13.00
CA HIS A 85 -1.19 -10.56 12.79
C HIS A 85 -1.53 -9.33 13.64
N THR A 86 -1.10 -9.32 14.90
CA THR A 86 -1.35 -8.20 15.82
C THR A 86 -0.64 -6.91 15.38
N GLU A 87 0.58 -7.01 14.86
CA GLU A 87 1.35 -5.89 14.32
C GLU A 87 0.68 -5.32 13.06
N VAL A 88 0.29 -6.18 12.11
CA VAL A 88 -0.42 -5.78 10.89
C VAL A 88 -1.75 -5.08 11.21
N VAL A 89 -2.53 -5.61 12.16
CA VAL A 89 -3.76 -4.95 12.66
C VAL A 89 -3.43 -3.56 13.22
N ARG A 90 -2.41 -3.47 14.07
CA ARG A 90 -2.01 -2.21 14.72
C ARG A 90 -1.61 -1.15 13.69
N TYR A 91 -0.78 -1.51 12.72
CA TYR A 91 -0.34 -0.60 11.65
C TYR A 91 -1.52 -0.18 10.77
N THR A 92 -2.37 -1.13 10.38
CA THR A 92 -3.59 -0.86 9.60
C THR A 92 -4.48 0.15 10.32
N LEU A 93 -4.84 -0.12 11.58
CA LEU A 93 -5.69 0.77 12.39
C LEU A 93 -5.02 2.12 12.65
N GLY A 94 -3.69 2.15 12.81
CA GLY A 94 -2.91 3.37 12.97
C GLY A 94 -2.96 4.26 11.74
N MET A 95 -2.81 3.69 10.54
CA MET A 95 -2.98 4.43 9.28
C MET A 95 -4.41 4.96 9.10
N LEU A 96 -5.43 4.20 9.52
CA LEU A 96 -6.81 4.70 9.56
C LEU A 96 -7.01 5.88 10.55
N VAL A 97 -6.25 5.94 11.65
CA VAL A 97 -6.26 7.11 12.58
C VAL A 97 -5.60 8.30 11.90
N LEU A 98 -4.40 8.10 11.35
CA LEU A 98 -3.63 9.17 10.70
C LEU A 98 -4.40 9.80 9.56
N ARG A 99 -5.10 8.99 8.76
CA ARG A 99 -5.96 9.50 7.70
C ARG A 99 -7.02 10.47 8.22
N ASN A 100 -7.67 10.19 9.35
CA ASN A 100 -8.67 11.13 9.91
C ASN A 100 -8.04 12.47 10.29
N LYS A 101 -6.84 12.44 10.86
CA LYS A 101 -6.08 13.65 11.22
C LYS A 101 -5.59 14.43 9.98
N LEU A 102 -5.17 13.72 8.94
CA LEU A 102 -4.83 14.32 7.65
C LEU A 102 -6.03 15.02 7.03
N MET A 103 -7.20 14.37 7.00
CA MET A 103 -8.42 14.94 6.42
C MET A 103 -8.91 16.20 7.14
N SER A 104 -8.51 16.40 8.41
CA SER A 104 -8.81 17.63 9.16
C SER A 104 -7.77 18.75 8.97
N ASN A 105 -6.71 18.53 8.20
CA ASN A 105 -5.65 19.51 7.98
C ASN A 105 -5.48 19.78 6.47
N ASN A 106 -6.10 20.87 5.99
CA ASN A 106 -6.09 21.24 4.56
C ASN A 106 -4.70 21.66 4.08
N GLU A 107 -3.96 22.44 4.88
CA GLU A 107 -2.60 22.87 4.53
C GLU A 107 -1.67 21.68 4.31
N MET A 108 -1.75 20.67 5.18
CA MET A 108 -0.99 19.43 5.04
C MET A 108 -1.36 18.67 3.75
N GLN A 109 -2.65 18.64 3.38
CA GLN A 109 -3.09 18.02 2.13
C GLN A 109 -2.53 18.76 0.91
N ASP A 110 -2.50 20.09 0.93
CA ASP A 110 -1.94 20.90 -0.17
C ASP A 110 -0.42 20.70 -0.32
N ILE A 111 0.30 20.56 0.80
CA ILE A 111 1.73 20.22 0.79
C ILE A 111 1.96 18.84 0.18
N LEU A 112 1.18 17.84 0.61
CA LEU A 112 1.25 16.48 0.06
C LEU A 112 0.97 16.51 -1.45
N HIS A 113 -0.13 17.13 -1.87
CA HIS A 113 -0.53 17.17 -3.29
C HIS A 113 0.57 17.79 -4.16
N ARG A 114 1.08 18.98 -3.79
CA ARG A 114 2.13 19.66 -4.57
C ARG A 114 3.42 18.85 -4.63
N ARG A 115 3.86 18.26 -3.51
CA ARG A 115 5.14 17.54 -3.49
C ARG A 115 5.06 16.18 -4.18
N LEU A 116 3.92 15.48 -4.12
CA LEU A 116 3.74 14.21 -4.80
C LEU A 116 3.81 14.34 -6.32
N GLN A 117 3.45 15.50 -6.90
CA GLN A 117 3.55 15.76 -8.35
C GLN A 117 4.99 15.66 -8.89
N HIS A 118 6.00 15.78 -8.03
CA HIS A 118 7.42 15.81 -8.39
C HIS A 118 8.16 14.50 -8.06
N ILE A 119 7.45 13.46 -7.64
CA ILE A 119 8.04 12.17 -7.28
C ILE A 119 7.76 11.17 -8.39
N ASN A 120 8.82 10.49 -8.84
CA ASN A 120 8.73 9.50 -9.91
C ASN A 120 8.17 8.17 -9.39
N PRO A 121 7.30 7.48 -10.16
CA PRO A 121 6.86 6.13 -9.85
C PRO A 121 8.01 5.15 -9.72
N LEU A 122 7.80 4.12 -8.88
CA LEU A 122 8.68 2.96 -8.83
C LEU A 122 8.51 2.15 -10.12
N ILE A 123 9.61 1.56 -10.59
CA ILE A 123 9.64 0.71 -11.78
C ILE A 123 9.91 -0.73 -11.33
N GLY A 124 8.90 -1.61 -11.35
CA GLY A 124 9.07 -3.04 -11.04
C GLY A 124 9.17 -3.90 -12.33
N GLY A 125 9.95 -4.98 -12.26
CA GLY A 125 10.14 -5.94 -13.37
C GLY A 125 11.41 -5.70 -14.22
N GLU A 126 11.67 -6.60 -15.17
CA GLU A 126 12.90 -6.78 -16.00
C GLU A 126 13.55 -5.52 -16.63
N LYS A 127 12.87 -4.37 -16.58
CA LYS A 127 13.35 -3.08 -17.06
C LYS A 127 14.48 -2.47 -16.21
N THR A 128 14.79 -3.04 -15.04
CA THR A 128 15.93 -2.63 -14.20
C THR A 128 17.30 -2.89 -14.86
N SER A 129 17.37 -3.67 -15.94
CA SER A 129 18.65 -4.12 -16.51
C SER A 129 19.41 -3.07 -17.35
N ILE A 130 18.81 -1.95 -17.75
CA ILE A 130 19.42 -1.05 -18.74
C ILE A 130 19.93 0.28 -18.13
N GLU A 131 19.28 0.82 -17.10
CA GLU A 131 19.66 2.14 -16.55
C GLU A 131 20.61 2.10 -15.35
N ASP A 132 20.74 0.95 -14.66
CA ASP A 132 21.55 0.81 -13.44
C ASP A 132 23.03 0.44 -13.70
N SER A 133 23.44 0.28 -14.96
CA SER A 133 24.79 -0.16 -15.34
C SER A 133 25.79 0.99 -15.58
N GLN A 134 25.38 2.25 -15.43
CA GLN A 134 26.26 3.41 -15.66
C GLN A 134 26.26 4.39 -14.47
N GLY A 135 27.14 4.12 -13.50
CA GLY A 135 27.65 5.11 -12.56
C GLY A 135 27.18 4.94 -11.12
N ALA A 136 28.09 5.21 -10.19
CA ALA A 136 27.92 5.18 -8.73
C ALA A 136 26.93 6.25 -8.19
N GLY A 137 25.72 6.31 -8.75
CA GLY A 137 24.62 7.16 -8.32
C GLY A 137 23.57 6.37 -7.53
N PHE A 138 22.87 7.04 -6.61
CA PHE A 138 21.65 6.53 -6.00
C PHE A 138 20.66 6.07 -7.09
N SER A 139 20.18 4.82 -7.01
CA SER A 139 19.16 4.31 -7.94
C SER A 139 17.93 5.21 -7.92
N THR A 140 17.27 5.39 -9.07
CA THR A 140 16.09 6.25 -9.21
C THR A 140 15.00 5.89 -8.20
N GLN A 141 14.82 4.60 -7.92
CA GLN A 141 13.87 4.11 -6.92
C GLN A 141 14.20 4.57 -5.49
N GLU A 142 15.49 4.54 -5.10
CA GLU A 142 15.90 4.95 -3.75
C GLU A 142 15.69 6.46 -3.55
N ARG A 143 15.86 7.27 -4.61
CA ARG A 143 15.51 8.70 -4.59
C ARG A 143 14.01 8.91 -4.34
N SER A 144 13.14 8.16 -5.01
CA SER A 144 11.69 8.23 -4.77
C SER A 144 11.35 7.87 -3.32
N PHE A 145 11.96 6.82 -2.76
CA PHE A 145 11.76 6.48 -1.34
C PHE A 145 12.24 7.57 -0.39
N GLN A 146 13.40 8.18 -0.65
CA GLN A 146 13.91 9.31 0.14
C GLN A 146 12.95 10.52 0.10
N GLN A 147 12.46 10.89 -1.09
CA GLN A 147 11.52 12.00 -1.25
C GLN A 147 10.20 11.73 -0.51
N LEU A 148 9.64 10.52 -0.63
CA LEU A 148 8.43 10.11 0.07
C LEU A 148 8.63 10.08 1.59
N ALA A 149 9.77 9.59 2.05
CA ALA A 149 10.12 9.54 3.47
C ALA A 149 10.28 10.95 4.05
N LYS A 150 10.91 11.87 3.31
CA LYS A 150 11.03 13.27 3.70
C LYS A 150 9.66 13.94 3.73
N LEU A 151 8.80 13.66 2.75
CA LEU A 151 7.43 14.14 2.73
C LEU A 151 6.63 13.67 3.96
N TYR A 152 6.72 12.38 4.31
CA TYR A 152 6.10 11.83 5.51
C TYR A 152 6.61 12.52 6.79
N GLN A 153 7.92 12.77 6.88
CA GLN A 153 8.53 13.46 8.03
C GLN A 153 8.01 14.90 8.17
N ASP A 154 8.03 15.66 7.08
CA ASP A 154 7.62 17.06 7.07
C ASP A 154 6.10 17.24 7.29
N THR A 155 5.30 16.18 7.09
CA THR A 155 3.83 16.23 7.18
C THR A 155 3.29 15.29 8.25
N ILE A 156 3.04 14.03 7.92
CA ILE A 156 2.35 13.06 8.76
C ILE A 156 3.02 12.88 10.13
N SER A 157 4.35 12.91 10.19
CA SER A 157 5.08 12.69 11.44
C SER A 157 4.94 13.84 12.47
N THR A 158 4.47 15.01 12.01
CA THR A 158 4.18 16.18 12.86
C THR A 158 2.86 16.03 13.62
N LEU A 159 2.00 15.10 13.21
CA LEU A 159 0.71 14.84 13.87
C LEU A 159 0.92 14.23 15.27
N SER A 160 -0.06 14.45 16.15
CA SER A 160 0.02 14.00 17.55
C SER A 160 0.03 12.48 17.73
N TYR A 161 -0.51 11.73 16.77
CA TYR A 161 -0.50 10.27 16.77
C TYR A 161 0.58 9.77 15.81
N ARG A 162 1.28 8.69 16.19
CA ARG A 162 2.32 8.06 15.37
C ARG A 162 2.13 6.54 15.37
N VAL A 163 2.31 5.92 14.21
CA VAL A 163 2.39 4.45 14.11
C VAL A 163 3.73 4.02 14.69
N GLN A 164 3.68 3.21 15.75
CA GLN A 164 4.87 2.68 16.41
C GLN A 164 5.29 1.39 15.73
N VAL A 165 6.31 1.45 14.88
CA VAL A 165 6.82 0.29 14.13
C VAL A 165 7.77 -0.51 15.04
N GLN A 166 7.46 -1.80 15.18
CA GLN A 166 8.26 -2.78 15.91
C GLN A 166 8.97 -3.68 14.90
N GLY A 167 10.20 -4.09 15.25
CA GLY A 167 11.08 -4.86 14.38
C GLY A 167 12.46 -5.04 14.99
N LYS A 168 13.41 -5.55 14.18
CA LYS A 168 14.80 -5.71 14.60
C LYS A 168 15.52 -4.35 14.52
N VAL A 169 16.31 -4.05 15.55
CA VAL A 169 16.99 -2.76 15.69
C VAL A 169 17.92 -2.47 14.52
N ASP A 170 18.62 -3.48 14.01
CA ASP A 170 19.58 -3.31 12.90
C ASP A 170 18.89 -2.80 11.63
N PHE A 171 17.71 -3.36 11.30
CA PHE A 171 16.91 -2.89 10.17
C PHE A 171 16.27 -1.53 10.43
N LEU A 172 15.77 -1.27 11.64
CA LEU A 172 15.14 0.02 11.96
C LEU A 172 16.14 1.20 12.01
N LYS A 173 17.43 0.92 12.22
CA LYS A 173 18.51 1.91 12.17
C LYS A 173 19.02 2.18 10.76
N ASP A 174 18.80 1.26 9.81
CA ASP A 174 19.14 1.47 8.41
C ASP A 174 18.26 2.56 7.79
N GLU A 175 18.89 3.59 7.24
CA GLU A 175 18.19 4.75 6.67
C GLU A 175 17.33 4.37 5.46
N LYS A 176 17.79 3.45 4.59
CA LYS A 176 17.03 2.99 3.42
C LYS A 176 15.78 2.24 3.85
N VAL A 177 15.91 1.37 4.84
CA VAL A 177 14.78 0.65 5.43
C VAL A 177 13.79 1.63 6.06
N ALA A 178 14.28 2.59 6.85
CA ALA A 178 13.43 3.60 7.48
C ALA A 178 12.71 4.48 6.44
N ASN A 179 13.36 4.82 5.32
CA ASN A 179 12.75 5.56 4.22
C ASN A 179 11.63 4.78 3.55
N ARG A 180 11.86 3.50 3.24
CA ARG A 180 10.85 2.60 2.69
C ARG A 180 9.66 2.42 3.63
N ILE A 181 9.90 2.22 4.94
CA ILE A 181 8.83 2.14 5.94
C ILE A 181 7.95 3.40 5.92
N ARG A 182 8.56 4.59 5.90
CA ARG A 182 7.81 5.86 5.87
C ARG A 182 7.03 6.05 4.57
N ALA A 183 7.62 5.67 3.43
CA ALA A 183 6.94 5.69 2.15
C ALA A 183 5.72 4.74 2.12
N LEU A 184 5.87 3.52 2.66
CA LEU A 184 4.79 2.54 2.77
C LEU A 184 3.68 3.01 3.71
N LEU A 185 4.02 3.63 4.85
CA LEU A 185 3.03 4.23 5.74
C LEU A 185 2.25 5.35 5.02
N LEU A 186 2.93 6.21 4.25
CA LEU A 186 2.27 7.26 3.47
C LEU A 186 1.33 6.66 2.41
N ALA A 187 1.77 5.63 1.70
CA ALA A 187 0.98 4.89 0.71
C ALA A 187 -0.27 4.23 1.33
N GLY A 188 -0.13 3.59 2.49
CA GLY A 188 -1.25 3.01 3.22
C GLY A 188 -2.22 4.06 3.74
N ILE A 189 -1.74 5.24 4.17
CA ILE A 189 -2.62 6.37 4.55
C ILE A 189 -3.42 6.88 3.34
N ARG A 190 -2.80 7.00 2.16
CA ARG A 190 -3.51 7.39 0.93
C ARG A 190 -4.56 6.35 0.51
N SER A 191 -4.24 5.06 0.63
CA SER A 191 -5.22 3.98 0.42
C SER A 191 -6.36 4.06 1.45
N ALA A 192 -6.07 4.46 2.69
CA ALA A 192 -7.09 4.72 3.71
C ALA A 192 -7.96 5.95 3.41
N VAL A 193 -7.42 6.97 2.71
CA VAL A 193 -8.19 8.11 2.21
C VAL A 193 -9.16 7.64 1.13
N LEU A 194 -8.66 6.88 0.16
CA LEU A 194 -9.49 6.31 -0.92
C LEU A 194 -10.60 5.42 -0.36
N TRP A 195 -10.28 4.53 0.57
CA TRP A 195 -11.26 3.68 1.25
C TRP A 195 -12.40 4.51 1.87
N TYR A 196 -12.08 5.66 2.46
CA TYR A 196 -13.08 6.56 3.04
C TYR A 196 -13.94 7.27 2.00
N GLN A 197 -13.32 7.76 0.93
CA GLN A 197 -13.98 8.40 -0.21
C GLN A 197 -15.00 7.44 -0.85
N LEU A 198 -14.65 6.16 -0.93
CA LEU A 198 -15.54 5.09 -1.40
C LEU A 198 -16.64 4.70 -0.40
N GLY A 199 -16.72 5.35 0.77
CA GLY A 199 -17.75 5.10 1.78
C GLY A 199 -17.33 4.20 2.95
N GLY A 200 -16.07 3.77 3.01
CA GLY A 200 -15.52 2.97 4.09
C GLY A 200 -15.52 3.67 5.45
N ARG A 201 -15.84 2.95 6.53
CA ARG A 201 -15.92 3.48 7.91
C ARG A 201 -15.39 2.45 8.91
N ARG A 202 -14.74 2.90 9.99
CA ARG A 202 -14.09 2.00 10.98
C ARG A 202 -15.07 1.05 11.66
N TRP A 203 -16.27 1.52 12.02
CA TRP A 203 -17.29 0.68 12.64
C TRP A 203 -17.75 -0.48 11.72
N ARG A 204 -17.65 -0.30 10.39
CA ARG A 204 -17.99 -1.35 9.41
C ARG A 204 -17.02 -2.52 9.48
N LEU A 205 -15.79 -2.32 9.95
CA LEU A 205 -14.82 -3.41 10.15
C LEU A 205 -15.32 -4.41 11.19
N VAL A 206 -16.10 -3.96 12.19
CA VAL A 206 -16.66 -4.83 13.22
C VAL A 206 -17.98 -5.43 12.74
N VAL A 207 -18.90 -4.59 12.24
CA VAL A 207 -20.25 -5.02 11.85
C VAL A 207 -20.24 -5.93 10.62
N TYR A 208 -19.43 -5.60 9.61
CA TYR A 208 -19.40 -6.32 8.34
C TYR A 208 -18.18 -7.23 8.17
N ARG A 209 -17.50 -7.62 9.27
CA ARG A 209 -16.28 -8.44 9.23
C ARG A 209 -16.37 -9.65 8.29
N ARG A 210 -17.46 -10.43 8.37
CA ARG A 210 -17.67 -11.63 7.54
C ARG A 210 -17.85 -11.28 6.06
N ARG A 211 -18.56 -10.19 5.77
CA ARG A 211 -18.78 -9.74 4.40
C ARG A 211 -17.48 -9.24 3.79
N ILE A 212 -16.68 -8.46 4.54
CA ILE A 212 -15.36 -8.00 4.09
C ILE A 212 -14.45 -9.19 3.82
N GLN A 213 -14.37 -10.14 4.75
CA GLN A 213 -13.58 -11.37 4.60
C GLN A 213 -13.96 -12.14 3.32
N HIS A 214 -15.25 -12.39 3.12
CA HIS A 214 -15.73 -13.15 1.96
C HIS A 214 -15.50 -12.40 0.64
N THR A 215 -15.64 -11.07 0.64
CA THR A 215 -15.33 -10.25 -0.54
C THR A 215 -13.84 -10.25 -0.85
N ALA A 216 -12.97 -10.14 0.17
CA ALA A 216 -11.52 -10.20 -0.01
C ALA A 216 -11.08 -11.53 -0.61
N ALA A 217 -11.59 -12.65 -0.07
CA ALA A 217 -11.33 -14.00 -0.59
C ALA A 217 -11.82 -14.16 -2.04
N ASN A 218 -13.00 -13.64 -2.38
CA ASN A 218 -13.52 -13.68 -3.74
C ASN A 218 -12.66 -12.86 -4.71
N LEU A 219 -12.25 -11.66 -4.33
CA LEU A 219 -11.37 -10.81 -5.15
C LEU A 219 -10.00 -11.45 -5.37
N ALA A 220 -9.40 -12.02 -4.32
CA ALA A 220 -8.13 -12.73 -4.43
C ALA A 220 -8.20 -13.88 -5.44
N ARG A 221 -9.26 -14.71 -5.36
CA ARG A 221 -9.49 -15.80 -6.32
C ARG A 221 -9.70 -15.29 -7.75
N ARG A 222 -10.51 -14.25 -7.95
CA ARG A 222 -10.75 -13.66 -9.28
C ARG A 222 -9.45 -13.13 -9.91
N ILE A 223 -8.62 -12.44 -9.12
CA ILE A 223 -7.33 -11.92 -9.58
C ILE A 223 -6.39 -13.07 -9.92
N ALA A 224 -6.26 -14.09 -9.05
CA ALA A 224 -5.40 -15.24 -9.31
C ALA A 224 -5.77 -15.97 -10.61
N LEU A 225 -7.06 -16.25 -10.84
CA LEU A 225 -7.54 -16.87 -12.08
C LEU A 225 -7.27 -16.02 -13.33
N THR A 226 -7.34 -14.69 -13.19
CA THR A 226 -7.04 -13.78 -14.31
C THR A 226 -5.56 -13.84 -14.69
N LEU A 227 -4.67 -14.02 -13.69
CA LEU A 227 -3.23 -14.15 -13.91
C LEU A 227 -2.87 -15.51 -14.52
N GLU A 228 -3.51 -16.59 -14.06
CA GLU A 228 -3.34 -17.94 -14.63
C GLU A 228 -3.85 -18.01 -16.07
N GLY A 229 -4.99 -17.37 -16.38
CA GLY A 229 -5.54 -17.33 -17.74
C GLY A 229 -4.71 -16.53 -18.74
N THR A 230 -3.88 -15.59 -18.28
CA THR A 230 -2.93 -14.85 -19.15
C THR A 230 -1.70 -15.67 -19.55
N ASP A 231 -1.35 -16.72 -18.80
CA ASP A 231 -0.21 -17.61 -19.07
C ASP A 231 -0.52 -18.69 -20.14
N VAL A 232 -1.79 -18.89 -20.52
CA VAL A 232 -2.24 -19.99 -21.40
C VAL A 232 -2.41 -19.57 -22.88
N ARG A 233 -1.86 -18.43 -23.32
CA ARG A 233 -1.78 -18.13 -24.76
C ARG A 233 -0.41 -18.54 -25.32
N PRO A 234 -0.23 -19.75 -25.86
CA PRO A 234 0.89 -20.00 -26.76
C PRO A 234 0.72 -19.09 -27.98
N SER A 235 1.77 -18.33 -28.30
CA SER A 235 1.91 -17.62 -29.55
C SER A 235 1.73 -18.60 -30.70
N ASN A 236 0.66 -18.44 -31.48
CA ASN A 236 0.59 -18.96 -32.85
C ASN A 236 1.17 -17.92 -33.80
#